data_AF-A0A1J5U4Z4-F1
#
_entry.id   AF-A0A1J5U4Z4-F1
#
_cell.length_a   1.000
_cell.length_b   1.000
_cell.length_c   1.000
_cell.angle_alpha   90.00
_cell.angle_beta   90.00
_cell.angle_gamma   90.00
#
_symmetry.space_group_name_H-M   'P 1'
#
loop_
_entity.id
_entity.type
_entity.pdbx_description
1 polymer ?
#
loop_
_entity_poly.entity_id
_entity_poly.type
_entity_poly.pdbx_seq_one_letter_code
_entity_poly.pdbx_strand_id
1 'polypeptide(L)' 'MSHWHKLRNKAISKRRFVVERTFGTLKRTYGLARSRYIGLEKVASEVNLKAIAYNLVRAANVYINKGLNTA' A
#
# COMPACT_ATOMS: atom_id res chain seq x y z
N MET A 1 -13.27 -3.35 -26.43
CA MET A 1 -12.08 -3.95 -25.75
C MET A 1 -12.02 -5.44 -26.08
N SER A 2 -10.93 -5.89 -26.71
CA SER A 2 -10.75 -7.29 -27.14
C SER A 2 -10.85 -8.29 -25.98
N HIS A 3 -11.33 -9.52 -26.25
CA HIS A 3 -11.41 -10.62 -25.29
C HIS A 3 -10.06 -10.87 -24.58
N TRP A 4 -8.96 -10.90 -25.35
CA TRP A 4 -7.61 -11.09 -24.83
C TRP A 4 -7.16 -9.97 -23.88
N HIS A 5 -7.57 -8.73 -24.16
CA HIS A 5 -7.29 -7.61 -23.26
C HIS A 5 -8.03 -7.75 -21.92
N LYS A 6 -9.26 -8.29 -21.92
CA LYS A 6 -10.03 -8.53 -20.69
C LYS A 6 -9.37 -9.63 -19.85
N LEU A 7 -8.98 -10.74 -20.47
CA LEU A 7 -8.30 -11.86 -19.79
C LEU A 7 -6.98 -11.41 -19.14
N ARG A 8 -6.13 -10.70 -19.91
CA ARG A 8 -4.88 -10.14 -19.40
C ARG A 8 -5.12 -9.20 -18.23
N ASN A 9 -6.07 -8.27 -18.37
CA ASN A 9 -6.37 -7.32 -17.29
C ASN A 9 -6.90 -8.01 -16.03
N LYS A 10 -7.71 -9.06 -16.19
CA LYS A 10 -8.18 -9.89 -15.07
C LYS A 10 -7.02 -10.60 -14.37
N ALA A 11 -6.04 -11.10 -15.12
CA ALA A 11 -4.85 -11.73 -14.53
C ALA A 11 -4.00 -10.74 -13.72
N ILE A 12 -3.86 -9.49 -14.20
CA ILE A 12 -3.04 -8.46 -13.54
C ILE A 12 -3.77 -7.80 -12.35
N SER A 13 -5.10 -7.80 -12.34
CA SER A 13 -5.91 -7.01 -11.40
C SER A 13 -5.59 -7.30 -9.93
N LYS A 14 -5.37 -8.57 -9.56
CA LYS A 14 -5.08 -8.97 -8.18
C LYS A 14 -3.80 -8.32 -7.66
N ARG A 15 -2.74 -8.28 -8.48
CA ARG A 15 -1.47 -7.65 -8.10
C ARG A 15 -1.61 -6.12 -8.10
N ARG A 16 -2.26 -5.57 -9.13
CA ARG A 16 -2.51 -4.13 -9.24
C ARG A 16 -3.28 -3.59 -8.04
N PHE A 17 -4.32 -4.28 -7.61
CA PHE A 17 -5.14 -3.90 -6.48
C PHE A 17 -4.32 -3.73 -5.19
N VAL A 18 -3.40 -4.67 -4.91
CA VAL A 18 -2.53 -4.56 -3.72
C VAL A 18 -1.65 -3.31 -3.81
N VAL A 19 -1.02 -3.10 -4.97
CA VAL A 19 -0.11 -1.97 -5.20
C VAL A 19 -0.86 -0.64 -5.11
N GLU A 20 -1.95 -0.49 -5.84
CA GLU A 20 -2.75 0.75 -5.90
C GLU A 20 -3.39 1.07 -4.55
N ARG A 21 -3.88 0.06 -3.83
CA ARG A 21 -4.43 0.27 -2.48
C ARG A 21 -3.34 0.80 -1.54
N THR A 22 -2.16 0.19 -1.51
CA THR A 22 -1.06 0.63 -0.64
C THR A 22 -0.64 2.06 -0.97
N PHE A 23 -0.39 2.39 -2.23
CA PHE A 23 -0.05 3.77 -2.61
C PHE A 23 -1.18 4.76 -2.36
N GLY A 24 -2.44 4.35 -2.54
CA GLY A 24 -3.61 5.16 -2.22
C GLY A 24 -3.66 5.51 -0.73
N THR A 25 -3.44 4.53 0.16
CA THR A 25 -3.37 4.76 1.61
C THR A 25 -2.18 5.64 1.99
N LEU A 26 -1.00 5.38 1.42
CA LEU A 26 0.18 6.20 1.70
C LEU A 26 -0.02 7.67 1.31
N LYS A 27 -0.66 7.94 0.16
CA LYS A 27 -0.95 9.31 -0.29
C LYS A 27 -2.03 10.00 0.55
N ARG A 28 -3.15 9.31 0.83
CA ARG A 28 -4.32 9.90 1.50
C ARG A 28 -4.18 9.97 3.02
N THR A 29 -3.75 8.87 3.65
CA THR A 29 -3.71 8.73 5.11
C THR A 29 -2.36 9.12 5.69
N TYR A 30 -1.26 8.74 5.03
CA TYR A 30 0.09 9.07 5.48
C TYR A 30 0.63 10.37 4.86
N GLY A 31 -0.18 11.08 4.08
CA GLY A 31 0.18 12.40 3.53
C GLY A 31 1.35 12.40 2.54
N LEU A 32 1.60 11.29 1.83
CA LEU A 32 2.63 11.22 0.77
C LEU A 32 2.14 11.70 -0.61
N ALA A 33 1.04 12.46 -0.66
CA ALA A 33 0.56 13.07 -1.90
C ALA A 33 1.53 14.14 -2.44
N ARG A 34 2.28 14.80 -1.56
CA ARG A 34 3.35 15.75 -1.86
C ARG A 34 4.50 15.55 -0.89
N SER A 35 5.75 15.72 -1.34
CA SER A 35 6.92 15.68 -0.46
C SER A 35 6.90 16.87 0.50
N ARG A 36 7.16 16.63 1.78
CA ARG A 36 7.28 17.71 2.77
C ARG A 36 8.66 18.36 2.77
N TYR A 37 9.68 17.56 2.46
CA TYR A 37 11.08 17.97 2.53
C TYR A 37 11.67 18.24 1.15
N ILE A 38 12.71 19.08 1.12
CA ILE A 38 13.53 19.34 -0.07
C ILE A 38 14.75 18.41 -0.01
N GLY A 39 15.05 17.78 -1.15
CA GLY A 39 16.19 16.86 -1.31
C GLY A 39 15.81 15.39 -1.19
N LEU A 40 16.44 14.56 -2.02
CA LEU A 40 16.09 13.14 -2.17
C LEU A 40 16.28 12.34 -0.88
N GLU A 41 17.36 12.58 -0.13
CA GLU A 41 17.65 11.81 1.08
C GLU A 41 16.59 12.00 2.18
N LYS A 42 16.14 13.25 2.37
CA LYS A 42 15.10 13.57 3.36
C LYS A 42 13.75 12.97 2.96
N VAL A 43 13.40 13.04 1.68
CA VAL A 43 12.17 12.44 1.16
C VAL A 43 12.22 10.91 1.22
N ALA A 44 13.37 10.30 0.92
CA ALA A 44 13.55 8.85 1.05
C ALA A 44 13.36 8.40 2.50
N SER A 45 13.93 9.15 3.45
CA SER A 45 13.75 8.89 4.89
C SER A 45 12.28 9.02 5.31
N GLU A 46 11.57 10.06 4.84
CA GLU A 46 10.13 10.26 5.08
C GLU A 46 9.30 9.07 4.55
N VAL A 47 9.56 8.65 3.31
CA VAL A 47 8.85 7.53 2.69
C VAL A 47 9.10 6.23 3.44
N ASN A 48 10.35 5.95 3.82
CA ASN A 48 10.72 4.75 4.56
C ASN A 48 10.02 4.69 5.93
N LEU A 49 10.03 5.79 6.69
CA LEU A 49 9.38 5.84 7.99
C LEU A 49 7.87 5.60 7.89
N LYS A 50 7.21 6.23 6.91
CA LYS A 50 5.77 6.04 6.67
C LYS A 50 5.45 4.62 6.18
N ALA A 51 6.31 4.03 5.36
CA ALA A 51 6.16 2.64 4.93
C ALA A 51 6.29 1.65 6.10
N ILE A 52 7.24 1.88 7.01
CA ILE A 52 7.38 1.09 8.25
C ILE A 52 6.11 1.21 9.09
N ALA A 53 5.63 2.43 9.35
CA ALA A 53 4.41 2.66 10.11
C ALA A 53 3.18 1.97 9.48
N TYR A 54 3.04 2.04 8.15
CA TYR A 54 1.99 1.32 7.41
C TYR A 54 2.08 -0.20 7.63
N ASN A 55 3.29 -0.77 7.52
CA ASN A 55 3.50 -2.20 7.72
C ASN A 55 3.20 -2.65 9.16
N LEU A 56 3.55 -1.84 10.16
CA LEU A 56 3.25 -2.13 11.57
C LEU A 56 1.75 -2.18 11.84
N VAL A 57 0.99 -1.17 11.39
CA VAL A 57 -0.48 -1.17 11.53
C VAL A 57 -1.09 -2.38 10.82
N ARG A 58 -0.61 -2.70 9.61
CA ARG A 58 -1.08 -3.87 8.88
C ARG A 58 -0.76 -5.18 9.60
N ALA A 59 0.44 -5.31 10.15
CA ALA A 59 0.84 -6.49 10.91
C ALA A 59 -0.05 -6.67 12.16
N ALA A 60 -0.26 -5.61 12.94
CA ALA A 60 -1.16 -5.62 14.09
C ALA A 60 -2.57 -6.08 13.70
N ASN A 61 -3.12 -5.53 12.62
CA ASN A 61 -4.42 -5.96 12.11
C ASN A 61 -4.45 -7.43 11.69
N VAL A 62 -3.38 -7.95 11.06
CA VAL A 62 -3.30 -9.37 10.70
C VAL A 62 -3.27 -10.24 11.96
N TYR A 63 -2.51 -9.86 12.99
CA TYR A 63 -2.46 -10.61 14.24
C TYR A 63 -3.79 -10.60 14.99
N ILE A 64 -4.43 -9.43 15.12
CA ILE A 64 -5.75 -9.30 15.77
C ILE A 64 -6.79 -10.14 15.03
N ASN A 65 -6.87 -10.03 13.71
CA ASN A 65 -7.84 -10.81 12.92
C ASN A 65 -7.53 -12.30 12.95
N LYS A 66 -6.27 -12.71 13.04
CA LYS A 66 -5.93 -14.14 13.26
C LYS A 66 -6.44 -14.62 14.62
N GLY A 67 -6.19 -13.86 15.69
CA GLY A 67 -6.65 -14.20 17.04
C GLY A 67 -8.18 -14.29 17.18
N LEU A 68 -8.92 -13.43 16.47
CA LEU A 68 -10.39 -13.44 16.42
C LEU A 68 -10.98 -14.62 15.62
N ASN A 69 -10.23 -15.18 14.65
CA ASN A 69 -10.69 -16.33 13.86
C ASN A 69 -10.33 -17.69 14.48
N THR A 70 -9.59 -17.68 15.60
CA THR A 70 -9.16 -18.88 16.34
C THR A 70 -9.85 -19.04 17.69
N ALA A 71 -10.73 -18.11 18.07
CA ALA A 71 -11.61 -18.17 19.23
C ALA A 71 -13.04 -18.47 18.78
#